data_AF-A0A518AJ18-F1
#
_entry.id   AF-A0A518AJ18-F1
#
_cell.length_a   1.000
_cell.length_b   1.000
_cell.length_c   1.000
_cell.angle_alpha   90.00
_cell.angle_beta   90.00
_cell.angle_gamma   90.00
#
_symmetry.space_group_name_H-M   'P 1'
#
loop_
_entity.id
_entity.type
_entity.pdbx_description
1 polymer ?
#
loop_
_entity_poly.entity_id
_entity_poly.type
_entity_poly.pdbx_seq_one_letter_code
_entity_poly.pdbx_strand_id
1 'polypeptide(L)'
;MKDEIRAWFTTHEHGNGDFFPYPSGYPYSVVPPRPDAQFVVYCTKTTFLQNLMHDLEGKQPFGAIMRGGLPADDDIDWLCSQVGTRRLLFLGDADPADLLTFAWLRESLPMEYVGLSECLLQKCGVEIQDRLSIPLVDNEIAALPLVTKCLGDLDDYIGPGCSQLLSSGYKVELEALYSFAKCTREALAAALLP
;
A
#
# COMPACT_ATOMS: atom_id res chain seq x y z
N MET A 1 11.68 -14.58 -2.84
CA MET A 1 10.33 -14.98 -2.36
C MET A 1 9.25 -14.53 -3.32
N LYS A 2 9.57 -13.65 -4.29
CA LYS A 2 8.69 -13.26 -5.41
C LYS A 2 7.87 -14.39 -6.03
N ASP A 3 8.47 -15.55 -6.33
CA ASP A 3 7.75 -16.65 -6.98
C ASP A 3 6.67 -17.28 -6.09
N GLU A 4 6.89 -17.37 -4.78
CA GLU A 4 5.89 -17.86 -3.83
C GLU A 4 4.73 -16.88 -3.70
N ILE A 5 5.03 -15.57 -3.65
CA ILE A 5 4.01 -14.52 -3.64
C ILE A 5 3.19 -14.56 -4.94
N ARG A 6 3.85 -14.65 -6.10
CA ARG A 6 3.17 -14.74 -7.39
C ARG A 6 2.27 -15.97 -7.45
N ALA A 7 2.78 -17.13 -7.04
CA ALA A 7 2.00 -18.36 -6.98
C ALA A 7 0.78 -18.22 -6.05
N TRP A 8 0.92 -17.52 -4.91
CA TRP A 8 -0.20 -17.23 -4.01
C TRP A 8 -1.29 -16.41 -4.71
N PHE A 9 -0.91 -15.29 -5.34
CA PHE A 9 -1.84 -14.42 -6.07
C PHE A 9 -2.55 -15.18 -7.20
N THR A 10 -1.82 -15.95 -8.01
CA THR A 10 -2.42 -16.76 -9.08
C THR A 10 -3.38 -17.83 -8.54
N THR A 11 -3.04 -18.49 -7.43
CA THR A 11 -3.88 -19.55 -6.88
C THR A 11 -5.18 -19.02 -6.26
N HIS A 12 -5.18 -17.79 -5.76
CA HIS A 12 -6.31 -17.19 -5.05
C HIS A 12 -6.98 -16.05 -5.83
N GLU A 13 -6.69 -15.88 -7.12
CA GLU A 13 -7.23 -14.82 -7.99
C GLU A 13 -8.76 -14.77 -8.00
N HIS A 14 -9.43 -15.91 -7.93
CA HIS A 14 -10.91 -15.97 -7.93
C HIS A 14 -11.50 -16.07 -6.53
N GLY A 15 -10.66 -15.94 -5.50
CA GLY A 15 -11.07 -15.92 -4.11
C GLY A 15 -11.43 -14.52 -3.62
N ASN A 16 -11.64 -14.41 -2.31
CA ASN A 16 -11.74 -13.12 -1.62
C ASN A 16 -10.34 -12.60 -1.24
N GLY A 17 -10.22 -11.31 -0.88
CA GLY A 17 -9.00 -10.74 -0.30
C GLY A 17 -8.04 -10.08 -1.30
N ASP A 18 -8.52 -9.63 -2.45
CA ASP A 18 -7.78 -8.79 -3.41
C ASP A 18 -6.47 -9.35 -3.99
N PHE A 19 -6.31 -10.67 -3.99
CA PHE A 19 -5.13 -11.36 -4.53
C PHE A 19 -5.15 -11.51 -6.07
N PHE A 20 -5.15 -10.41 -6.82
CA PHE A 20 -5.20 -10.44 -8.29
C PHE A 20 -3.83 -10.16 -8.92
N PRO A 21 -3.22 -11.10 -9.69
CA PRO A 21 -2.04 -10.82 -10.49
C PRO A 21 -2.44 -10.18 -11.83
N TYR A 22 -1.76 -9.10 -12.22
CA TYR A 22 -2.00 -8.48 -13.52
C TYR A 22 -1.12 -9.08 -14.62
N PRO A 23 -1.63 -9.22 -15.86
CA PRO A 23 -0.80 -9.55 -17.00
C PRO A 23 0.14 -8.39 -17.33
N SER A 24 1.24 -8.72 -18.00
CA SER A 24 2.18 -7.76 -18.58
C SER A 24 1.48 -6.66 -19.37
N GLY A 25 1.92 -5.42 -19.17
CA GLY A 25 1.42 -4.25 -19.92
C GLY A 25 0.01 -3.81 -19.54
N TYR A 26 -0.60 -4.41 -18.51
CA TYR A 26 -1.87 -3.93 -17.99
C TYR A 26 -1.71 -2.51 -17.42
N PRO A 27 -2.59 -1.56 -17.81
CA PRO A 27 -2.33 -0.14 -17.59
C PRO A 27 -2.30 0.24 -16.11
N TYR A 28 -1.39 1.17 -15.80
CA TYR A 28 -1.36 1.91 -14.55
C TYR A 28 -2.04 3.27 -14.71
N SER A 29 -2.60 3.78 -13.62
CA SER A 29 -2.93 5.21 -13.53
C SER A 29 -1.71 5.97 -13.02
N VAL A 30 -1.19 6.91 -13.82
CA VAL A 30 0.05 7.63 -13.50
C VAL A 30 -0.21 9.12 -13.38
N VAL A 31 0.29 9.70 -12.30
CA VAL A 31 0.39 11.15 -12.12
C VAL A 31 1.87 11.52 -12.15
N PRO A 32 2.32 12.26 -13.18
CA PRO A 32 3.73 12.55 -13.32
C PRO A 32 4.23 13.41 -12.14
N PRO A 33 5.44 13.14 -11.61
CA PRO A 33 6.02 13.99 -10.59
C PRO A 33 6.31 15.38 -11.14
N ARG A 34 6.17 16.41 -10.30
CA ARG A 34 6.68 17.75 -10.60
C ARG A 34 8.21 17.71 -10.74
N PRO A 35 8.84 18.68 -11.43
CA PRO A 35 10.29 18.71 -11.59
C PRO A 35 11.06 18.69 -10.27
N ASP A 36 10.52 19.31 -9.23
CA ASP A 36 11.07 19.42 -7.88
C ASP A 36 10.63 18.30 -6.92
N ALA A 37 9.69 17.45 -7.33
CA ALA A 37 9.20 16.35 -6.49
C ALA A 37 10.31 15.30 -6.28
N GLN A 38 10.61 15.03 -5.01
CA GLN A 38 11.63 14.06 -4.60
C GLN A 38 11.09 12.63 -4.46
N PHE A 39 9.76 12.48 -4.48
CA PHE A 39 9.07 11.24 -4.17
C PHE A 39 8.14 10.80 -5.30
N VAL A 40 8.05 9.49 -5.48
CA VAL A 40 6.99 8.81 -6.24
C VAL A 40 6.31 7.83 -5.31
N VAL A 41 4.98 7.86 -5.26
CA VAL A 41 4.16 6.94 -4.46
C VAL A 41 3.61 5.86 -5.38
N TYR A 42 3.94 4.60 -5.11
CA TYR A 42 3.22 3.45 -5.63
C TYR A 42 2.03 3.17 -4.72
N CYS A 43 0.80 3.19 -5.26
CA CYS A 43 -0.41 3.00 -4.47
C CYS A 43 -1.32 1.92 -5.03
N THR A 44 -1.74 0.99 -4.18
CA THR A 44 -2.70 -0.07 -4.54
C THR A 44 -4.15 0.39 -4.43
N LYS A 45 -4.43 1.40 -3.59
CA LYS A 45 -5.78 1.98 -3.40
C LYS A 45 -5.98 3.23 -4.24
N THR A 46 -6.31 3.00 -5.51
CA THR A 46 -6.46 4.06 -6.53
C THR A 46 -7.47 5.13 -6.10
N THR A 47 -8.62 4.72 -5.55
CA THR A 47 -9.71 5.62 -5.15
C THR A 47 -9.28 6.56 -4.03
N PHE A 48 -8.64 6.02 -2.98
CA PHE A 48 -8.07 6.82 -1.90
C PHE A 48 -7.15 7.92 -2.43
N LEU A 49 -6.16 7.54 -3.25
CA LEU A 49 -5.15 8.50 -3.69
C LEU A 49 -5.71 9.51 -4.69
N GLN A 50 -6.64 9.09 -5.56
CA GLN A 50 -7.35 9.99 -6.47
C GLN A 50 -8.17 11.04 -5.72
N ASN A 51 -8.91 10.64 -4.68
CA ASN A 51 -9.67 11.56 -3.84
C ASN A 51 -8.74 12.54 -3.12
N LEU A 52 -7.63 12.04 -2.55
CA LEU A 52 -6.64 12.90 -1.91
C LEU A 52 -6.06 13.93 -2.90
N MET A 53 -5.66 13.51 -4.10
CA MET A 53 -5.14 14.43 -5.12
C MET A 53 -6.19 15.43 -5.61
N HIS A 54 -7.45 15.02 -5.67
CA HIS A 54 -8.57 15.90 -5.99
C HIS A 54 -8.74 16.99 -4.93
N ASP A 55 -8.76 16.62 -3.65
CA ASP A 55 -8.86 17.56 -2.53
C ASP A 55 -7.65 18.50 -2.44
N LEU A 56 -6.48 18.05 -2.91
CA LEU A 56 -5.27 18.88 -3.01
C LEU A 56 -5.23 19.75 -4.28
N GLU A 57 -6.25 19.69 -5.14
CA GLU A 57 -6.30 20.43 -6.42
C GLU A 57 -5.06 20.20 -7.30
N GLY A 58 -4.48 18.99 -7.30
CA GLY A 58 -3.26 18.69 -8.05
C GLY A 58 -1.98 19.31 -7.46
N LYS A 59 -2.03 19.79 -6.20
CA LYS A 59 -0.90 20.40 -5.48
C LYS A 59 -0.08 19.42 -4.64
N GLN A 60 -0.26 18.11 -4.84
CA GLN A 60 0.52 17.10 -4.15
C GLN A 60 2.04 17.25 -4.39
N PRO A 61 2.88 17.00 -3.37
CA PRO A 61 4.34 17.13 -3.46
C PRO A 61 5.05 15.91 -4.08
N PHE A 62 4.30 14.94 -4.62
CA PHE A 62 4.81 13.67 -5.15
C PHE A 62 4.22 13.33 -6.53
N GLY A 63 4.93 12.49 -7.29
CA GLY A 63 4.32 11.74 -8.39
C GLY A 63 3.60 10.49 -7.86
N ALA A 64 2.69 9.91 -8.63
CA ALA A 64 1.99 8.69 -8.23
C ALA A 64 1.92 7.66 -9.37
N ILE A 65 2.07 6.39 -9.02
CA ILE A 65 1.81 5.23 -9.88
C ILE A 65 0.78 4.39 -9.14
N MET A 66 -0.40 4.22 -9.71
CA MET A 66 -1.53 3.60 -9.02
C MET A 66 -2.04 2.40 -9.79
N ARG A 67 -2.11 1.26 -9.09
CA ARG A 67 -2.77 0.02 -9.54
C ARG A 67 -2.90 -0.93 -8.35
N GLY A 68 -4.10 -1.47 -8.15
CA GLY A 68 -4.32 -2.57 -7.21
C GLY A 68 -3.62 -3.86 -7.68
N GLY A 69 -3.59 -4.87 -6.82
CA GLY A 69 -3.07 -6.19 -7.15
C GLY A 69 -1.55 -6.26 -7.44
N LEU A 70 -1.10 -7.44 -7.82
CA LEU A 70 0.32 -7.76 -8.00
C LEU A 70 0.79 -7.44 -9.42
N PRO A 71 1.91 -6.71 -9.57
CA PRO A 71 2.52 -6.49 -10.88
C PRO A 71 3.12 -7.70 -11.57
N ALA A 72 3.22 -7.60 -12.89
CA ALA A 72 3.99 -8.52 -13.70
C ALA A 72 5.49 -8.23 -13.58
N ASP A 73 6.35 -9.23 -13.78
CA ASP A 73 7.81 -9.06 -13.64
C ASP A 73 8.39 -8.06 -14.62
N ASP A 74 7.83 -7.97 -15.82
CA ASP A 74 8.27 -7.06 -16.86
C ASP A 74 7.78 -5.62 -16.68
N ASP A 75 6.86 -5.38 -15.72
CA ASP A 75 6.51 -4.03 -15.30
C ASP A 75 7.67 -3.36 -14.53
N ILE A 76 8.63 -4.13 -13.99
CA ILE A 76 9.70 -3.61 -13.11
C ILE A 76 10.59 -2.58 -13.83
N ASP A 77 11.03 -2.86 -15.05
CA ASP A 77 11.89 -1.94 -15.80
C ASP A 77 11.16 -0.63 -16.12
N TRP A 78 9.86 -0.73 -16.42
CA TRP A 78 9.02 0.43 -16.63
C TRP A 78 8.84 1.23 -15.33
N LEU A 79 8.55 0.58 -14.20
CA LEU A 79 8.44 1.24 -12.89
C LEU A 79 9.74 1.97 -12.53
N CYS A 80 10.89 1.33 -12.72
CA CYS A 80 12.22 1.95 -12.56
C CYS A 80 12.35 3.23 -13.39
N SER A 81 11.94 3.19 -14.66
CA SER A 81 12.02 4.34 -15.57
C SER A 81 11.15 5.52 -15.11
N GLN A 82 9.96 5.24 -14.56
CA GLN A 82 9.04 6.28 -14.09
C GLN A 82 9.54 6.94 -12.80
N VAL A 83 10.17 6.17 -11.92
CA VAL A 83 10.74 6.65 -10.67
C VAL A 83 12.00 7.48 -10.91
N GLY A 84 12.89 6.99 -11.78
CA GLY A 84 14.18 7.62 -12.06
C GLY A 84 15.06 7.68 -10.80
N THR A 85 15.54 8.87 -10.44
CA THR A 85 16.41 9.08 -9.26
C THR A 85 15.63 9.44 -7.98
N ARG A 86 14.30 9.38 -8.01
CA ARG A 86 13.44 9.76 -6.87
C ARG A 86 13.33 8.61 -5.87
N ARG A 87 12.93 8.94 -4.64
CA ARG A 87 12.58 7.92 -3.65
C ARG A 87 11.21 7.34 -3.98
N LEU A 88 11.11 6.02 -3.92
CA LEU A 88 9.87 5.29 -4.17
C LEU A 88 9.25 4.87 -2.84
N LEU A 89 7.99 5.24 -2.65
CA LEU A 89 7.23 4.96 -1.44
C LEU A 89 6.07 4.01 -1.77
N PHE A 90 5.78 3.03 -0.92
CA PHE A 90 4.62 2.14 -1.04
C PHE A 90 3.49 2.61 -0.15
N LEU A 91 2.30 2.77 -0.71
CA LEU A 91 1.07 3.12 -0.02
C LEU A 91 -0.02 2.08 -0.30
N GLY A 92 -0.39 1.33 0.74
CA GLY A 92 -1.49 0.38 0.71
C GLY A 92 -2.10 0.23 2.10
N ASP A 93 -3.10 -0.63 2.21
CA ASP A 93 -3.71 -1.03 3.47
C ASP A 93 -2.76 -1.83 4.35
N ALA A 94 -3.13 -1.92 5.62
CA ALA A 94 -2.50 -2.84 6.56
C ALA A 94 -3.17 -4.23 6.42
N ASP A 95 -3.05 -4.85 5.24
CA ASP A 95 -3.66 -6.13 4.92
C ASP A 95 -2.71 -7.09 4.18
N PRO A 96 -3.02 -8.39 4.11
CA PRO A 96 -2.09 -9.35 3.53
C PRO A 96 -1.82 -9.14 2.04
N ALA A 97 -2.79 -8.67 1.25
CA ALA A 97 -2.60 -8.45 -0.18
C ALA A 97 -1.62 -7.31 -0.44
N ASP A 98 -1.78 -6.18 0.24
CA ASP A 98 -0.92 -5.02 0.08
C ASP A 98 0.47 -5.25 0.69
N LEU A 99 0.55 -5.91 1.86
CA LEU A 99 1.83 -6.28 2.47
C LEU A 99 2.64 -7.25 1.58
N LEU A 100 1.98 -8.23 0.94
CA LEU A 100 2.66 -9.11 -0.01
C LEU A 100 3.04 -8.40 -1.30
N THR A 101 2.21 -7.47 -1.79
CA THR A 101 2.54 -6.64 -2.96
C THR A 101 3.78 -5.79 -2.69
N PHE A 102 3.86 -5.15 -1.52
CA PHE A 102 5.06 -4.45 -1.05
C PHE A 102 6.27 -5.39 -0.97
N ALA A 103 6.11 -6.56 -0.33
CA ALA A 103 7.18 -7.54 -0.19
C ALA A 103 7.73 -8.02 -1.54
N TRP A 104 6.87 -8.15 -2.55
CA TRP A 104 7.27 -8.54 -3.89
C TRP A 104 7.99 -7.40 -4.63
N LEU A 105 7.47 -6.17 -4.54
CA LEU A 105 8.05 -5.00 -5.21
C LEU A 105 9.44 -4.67 -4.67
N ARG A 106 9.61 -4.71 -3.34
CA ARG A 106 10.87 -4.36 -2.68
C ARG A 106 12.03 -5.32 -2.99
N GLU A 107 11.75 -6.53 -3.50
CA GLU A 107 12.80 -7.45 -3.96
C GLU A 107 13.50 -6.93 -5.23
N SER A 108 12.88 -6.02 -5.99
CA SER A 108 13.43 -5.49 -7.24
C SER A 108 13.52 -3.96 -7.29
N LEU A 109 12.81 -3.25 -6.41
CA LEU A 109 12.77 -1.80 -6.35
C LEU A 109 13.17 -1.32 -4.94
N PRO A 110 14.12 -0.37 -4.80
CA PRO A 110 14.41 0.23 -3.50
C PRO A 110 13.21 1.08 -3.06
N MET A 111 12.37 0.53 -2.19
CA MET A 111 11.06 1.07 -1.84
C MET A 111 10.88 1.11 -0.32
N GLU A 112 10.34 2.22 0.18
CA GLU A 112 10.02 2.41 1.59
C GLU A 112 8.53 2.21 1.84
N TYR A 113 8.16 1.56 2.94
CA TYR A 113 6.76 1.41 3.33
C TYR A 113 6.26 2.69 4.00
N VAL A 114 5.24 3.33 3.41
CA VAL A 114 4.49 4.45 4.00
C VAL A 114 2.98 4.15 4.04
N GLY A 115 2.65 2.87 3.91
CA GLY A 115 1.28 2.39 3.94
C GLY A 115 0.61 2.63 5.29
N LEU A 116 -0.63 2.16 5.38
CA LEU A 116 -1.39 2.29 6.61
C LEU A 116 -0.63 1.64 7.77
N SER A 117 -0.41 2.43 8.81
CA SER A 117 0.38 2.09 9.98
C SER A 117 -0.13 2.85 11.18
N GLU A 118 0.18 2.36 12.38
CA GLU A 118 -0.14 3.04 13.63
C GLU A 118 0.44 4.46 13.67
N CYS A 119 1.67 4.66 13.18
CA CYS A 119 2.29 5.97 13.11
C CYS A 119 1.50 6.94 12.21
N LEU A 120 1.05 6.49 11.05
CA LEU A 120 0.24 7.30 10.14
C LEU A 120 -1.12 7.65 10.76
N LEU A 121 -1.79 6.68 11.36
CA LEU A 121 -3.05 6.89 12.09
C LEU A 121 -2.89 7.94 13.18
N GLN A 122 -1.84 7.84 14.00
CA GLN A 122 -1.52 8.80 15.06
C GLN A 122 -1.25 10.21 14.52
N LYS A 123 -0.45 10.36 13.45
CA LYS A 123 -0.19 11.65 12.78
C LYS A 123 -1.48 12.31 12.29
N CYS A 124 -2.47 11.52 11.89
CA CYS A 124 -3.77 11.99 11.43
C CYS A 124 -4.83 12.11 12.53
N GLY A 125 -4.47 11.85 13.80
CA GLY A 125 -5.38 11.92 14.94
C GLY A 125 -6.45 10.82 14.96
N VAL A 126 -6.20 9.71 14.26
CA VAL A 126 -7.07 8.54 14.20
C VAL A 126 -6.61 7.51 15.21
N GLU A 127 -7.54 7.04 16.04
CA GLU A 127 -7.31 5.97 17.02
C GLU A 127 -7.85 4.67 16.46
N ILE A 128 -7.12 3.57 16.61
CA ILE A 128 -7.61 2.23 16.25
C ILE A 128 -8.77 1.89 17.19
N GLN A 129 -9.98 1.83 16.66
CA GLN A 129 -11.21 1.47 17.37
C GLN A 129 -12.00 0.46 16.52
N ASP A 130 -12.88 -0.32 17.14
CA ASP A 130 -13.68 -1.38 16.48
C ASP A 130 -14.41 -0.93 15.20
N ARG A 131 -14.74 0.36 15.09
CA ARG A 131 -15.43 0.94 13.93
C ARG A 131 -14.55 1.15 12.69
N LEU A 132 -13.23 1.12 12.85
CA LEU A 132 -12.26 1.28 11.77
C LEU A 132 -11.76 -0.05 11.25
N SER A 133 -11.91 -1.11 12.04
CA SER A 133 -11.45 -2.44 11.68
C SER A 133 -12.54 -3.26 11.00
N ILE A 134 -12.15 -4.05 10.01
CA ILE A 134 -13.01 -5.06 9.39
C ILE A 134 -12.36 -6.44 9.51
N PRO A 135 -13.15 -7.53 9.58
CA PRO A 135 -12.58 -8.86 9.67
C PRO A 135 -11.84 -9.22 8.37
N LEU A 136 -10.71 -9.91 8.52
CA LEU A 136 -10.04 -10.55 7.40
C LEU A 136 -10.92 -11.65 6.82
N VAL A 137 -10.86 -11.81 5.51
CA VAL A 137 -11.48 -12.95 4.84
C VAL A 137 -10.57 -14.18 4.88
N ASP A 138 -11.13 -15.36 4.62
CA ASP A 138 -10.41 -16.65 4.75
C ASP A 138 -9.06 -16.69 4.03
N ASN A 139 -8.97 -16.18 2.79
CA ASN A 139 -7.72 -16.17 2.04
C ASN A 139 -6.69 -15.19 2.63
N GLU A 140 -7.12 -14.08 3.22
CA GLU A 140 -6.23 -13.13 3.89
C GLU A 140 -5.63 -13.77 5.13
N ILE A 141 -6.46 -14.44 5.94
CA ILE A 141 -6.01 -15.20 7.12
C ILE A 141 -4.99 -16.26 6.69
N ALA A 142 -5.30 -17.01 5.62
CA ALA A 142 -4.41 -18.03 5.09
C ALA A 142 -3.07 -17.48 4.55
N ALA A 143 -3.03 -16.20 4.16
CA ALA A 143 -1.84 -15.53 3.65
C ALA A 143 -0.90 -15.01 4.75
N LEU A 144 -1.37 -14.86 6.00
CA LEU A 144 -0.56 -14.31 7.12
C LEU A 144 0.77 -15.03 7.36
N PRO A 145 0.87 -16.37 7.27
CA PRO A 145 2.16 -17.05 7.38
C PRO A 145 3.14 -16.64 6.28
N LEU A 146 2.66 -16.41 5.05
CA LEU A 146 3.48 -15.95 3.94
C LEU A 146 3.90 -14.49 4.14
N VAL A 147 3.01 -13.63 4.65
CA VAL A 147 3.33 -12.24 5.03
C VAL A 147 4.48 -12.22 6.04
N THR A 148 4.34 -12.98 7.13
CA THR A 148 5.36 -13.07 8.20
C THR A 148 6.68 -13.60 7.66
N LYS A 149 6.64 -14.63 6.81
CA LYS A 149 7.83 -15.18 6.14
C LYS A 149 8.55 -14.12 5.28
N CYS A 150 7.80 -13.29 4.56
CA CYS A 150 8.35 -12.32 3.61
C CYS A 150 8.82 -11.01 4.24
N LEU A 151 8.13 -10.54 5.28
CA LEU A 151 8.37 -9.24 5.92
C LEU A 151 9.10 -9.33 7.26
N GLY A 152 9.04 -10.49 7.94
CA GLY A 152 9.57 -10.65 9.28
C GLY A 152 8.62 -10.08 10.32
N ASP A 153 9.16 -9.28 11.24
CA ASP A 153 8.36 -8.58 12.25
C ASP A 153 7.53 -7.48 11.59
N LEU A 154 6.20 -7.54 11.76
CA LEU A 154 5.29 -6.57 11.17
C LEU A 154 5.25 -5.26 11.95
N ASP A 155 5.69 -5.26 13.21
CA ASP A 155 5.74 -4.06 14.04
C ASP A 155 6.63 -2.97 13.40
N ASP A 156 7.68 -3.39 12.67
CA ASP A 156 8.59 -2.50 11.93
C ASP A 156 7.92 -1.73 10.79
N TYR A 157 6.80 -2.23 10.26
CA TYR A 157 6.12 -1.63 9.10
C TYR A 157 4.81 -0.96 9.49
N ILE A 158 3.96 -1.67 10.22
CA ILE A 158 2.59 -1.21 10.53
C ILE A 158 2.41 -0.79 11.98
N GLY A 159 3.41 -1.02 12.84
CA GLY A 159 3.34 -0.75 14.27
C GLY A 159 2.63 -1.86 15.06
N PRO A 160 2.90 -1.95 16.38
CA PRO A 160 2.42 -3.05 17.22
C PRO A 160 0.90 -3.14 17.29
N GLY A 161 0.18 -2.01 17.30
CA GLY A 161 -1.29 -2.03 17.35
C GLY A 161 -1.92 -2.63 16.10
N CYS A 162 -1.45 -2.22 14.91
CA CYS A 162 -1.94 -2.77 13.65
C CYS A 162 -1.49 -4.23 13.44
N SER A 163 -0.27 -4.57 13.86
CA SER A 163 0.26 -5.95 13.84
C SER A 163 -0.58 -6.89 14.71
N GLN A 164 -0.94 -6.46 15.92
CA GLN A 164 -1.82 -7.20 16.81
C GLN A 164 -3.24 -7.35 16.22
N LEU A 165 -3.77 -6.29 15.62
CA LEU A 165 -5.08 -6.31 14.97
C LEU A 165 -5.10 -7.35 13.85
N LEU A 166 -4.07 -7.36 13.00
CA LEU A 166 -3.91 -8.30 11.89
C LEU A 166 -3.81 -9.74 12.38
N SER A 167 -3.01 -9.97 13.43
CA SER A 167 -2.89 -11.29 14.08
C SER A 167 -4.18 -11.76 14.72
N SER A 168 -5.08 -10.84 15.07
CA SER A 168 -6.41 -11.12 15.63
C SER A 168 -7.48 -11.35 14.55
N GLY A 169 -7.11 -11.33 13.26
CA GLY A 169 -8.03 -11.57 12.15
C GLY A 169 -8.78 -10.33 11.69
N TYR A 170 -8.23 -9.12 11.90
CA TYR A 170 -8.84 -7.87 11.49
C TYR A 170 -7.85 -6.96 10.74
N LYS A 171 -8.33 -6.11 9.85
CA LYS A 171 -7.53 -5.10 9.13
C LYS A 171 -8.15 -3.71 9.23
N VAL A 172 -7.37 -2.70 8.85
CA VAL A 172 -7.84 -1.34 8.61
C VAL A 172 -7.48 -0.96 7.17
N GLU A 173 -8.35 -0.20 6.53
CA GLU A 173 -8.18 0.26 5.14
C GLU A 173 -7.88 1.76 5.08
N LEU A 174 -7.17 2.21 4.05
CA LEU A 174 -6.84 3.62 3.82
C LEU A 174 -8.10 4.49 3.68
N GLU A 175 -9.20 3.96 3.16
CA GLU A 175 -10.50 4.62 3.08
C GLU A 175 -11.03 5.01 4.47
N ALA A 176 -10.77 4.18 5.49
CA ALA A 176 -11.11 4.50 6.87
C ALA A 176 -10.25 5.68 7.37
N LEU A 177 -8.93 5.64 7.14
CA LEU A 177 -8.06 6.79 7.43
C LEU A 177 -8.58 8.07 6.75
N TYR A 178 -8.94 8.01 5.47
CA TYR A 178 -9.45 9.17 4.74
C TYR A 178 -10.71 9.76 5.36
N SER A 179 -11.60 8.88 5.81
CA SER A 179 -12.92 9.27 6.34
C SER A 179 -12.84 9.79 7.77
N PHE A 180 -11.92 9.28 8.58
CA PHE A 180 -11.84 9.57 10.02
C PHE A 180 -10.65 10.44 10.43
N ALA A 181 -9.75 10.78 9.49
CA ALA A 181 -8.65 11.71 9.73
C ALA A 181 -9.15 13.03 10.32
N LYS A 182 -8.49 13.47 11.40
CA LYS A 182 -8.77 14.75 12.08
C LYS A 182 -7.85 15.88 11.59
N CYS A 183 -6.95 15.59 10.65
CA CYS A 183 -6.07 16.57 10.04
C CYS A 183 -6.60 17.04 8.68
N THR A 184 -6.06 18.17 8.18
CA THR A 184 -6.31 18.63 6.81
C THR A 184 -5.75 17.64 5.78
N ARG A 185 -6.21 17.73 4.52
CA ARG A 185 -5.73 16.88 3.42
C ARG A 185 -4.27 17.13 3.07
N GLU A 186 -3.82 18.37 3.21
CA GLU A 186 -2.42 18.77 3.09
C GLU A 186 -1.55 18.11 4.16
N ALA A 187 -2.02 18.11 5.41
CA ALA A 187 -1.33 17.44 6.51
C ALA A 187 -1.31 15.91 6.33
N LEU A 188 -2.39 15.30 5.81
CA LEU A 188 -2.40 13.88 5.45
C LEU A 188 -1.36 13.59 4.36
N ALA A 189 -1.32 14.38 3.29
CA ALA A 189 -0.34 14.22 2.22
C ALA A 189 1.10 14.39 2.71
N ALA A 190 1.34 15.32 3.63
CA ALA A 190 2.64 15.50 4.27
C ALA A 190 3.00 14.32 5.20
N ALA A 191 2.01 13.74 5.90
CA ALA A 191 2.22 12.60 6.80
C ALA A 191 2.63 11.31 6.07
N LEU A 192 2.26 11.17 4.79
CA LEU A 192 2.66 10.08 3.90
C LEU A 192 4.14 10.16 3.46
N LEU A 193 4.79 11.31 3.66
CA LEU A 193 6.18 11.52 3.30
C LEU A 193 7.09 11.41 4.54
N PRO A 194 8.30 10.83 4.41
CA PRO A 194 9.29 10.72 5.48
C PRO A 194 10.00 12.06 5.76
#